data_AF-A0AA39T9D7-F1
#
_entry.id   AF-A0AA39T9D7-F1
#
_cell.length_a   1.000
_cell.length_b   1.000
_cell.length_c   1.000
_cell.angle_alpha   90.00
_cell.angle_beta   90.00
_cell.angle_gamma   90.00
#
_symmetry.space_group_name_H-M   'P 1'
#
loop_
_entity.id
_entity.type
_entity.pdbx_description
1 polymer ?
#
loop_
_entity_poly.entity_id
_entity_poly.type
_entity_poly.pdbx_seq_one_letter_code
_entity_poly.pdbx_strand_id
1 'polypeptide(L)'
;MVNVHPAVTCQALDMGAYGALLGAHFDHLSYFSIIALNYSFFFRFLWRQNANFAISRHYKRFDVFVEAEANKAVGKYDNSSIDNQIEFYKSEGLTPYSEAKLPITSEVPEGCVIVREHIPITNLFTCLWFNEVDRFTARDQISFSTVRDKIIAKVSWSVNMFLDCERRNFVIQNVSNVNNKAASFSAVSLAIKNSCALFSLSEHMVPPPPRVARTQKP
;
A
#
# COMPACT_ATOMS: atom_id res chain seq x y z
N MET A 1 -22.27 -6.70 6.70
CA MET A 1 -21.20 -7.04 5.74
C MET A 1 -21.35 -6.12 4.55
N VAL A 2 -20.36 -5.27 4.28
CA VAL A 2 -20.48 -4.26 3.22
C VAL A 2 -19.93 -4.86 1.94
N ASN A 3 -20.83 -5.13 0.99
CA ASN A 3 -20.47 -5.55 -0.36
C ASN A 3 -19.77 -4.40 -1.06
N VAL A 4 -18.46 -4.55 -1.26
CA VAL A 4 -17.68 -3.70 -2.15
C VAL A 4 -17.83 -4.25 -3.57
N HIS A 5 -18.04 -3.37 -4.55
CA HIS A 5 -18.08 -3.74 -5.97
C HIS A 5 -16.88 -4.64 -6.32
N PRO A 6 -17.04 -5.77 -7.04
CA PRO A 6 -15.93 -6.68 -7.37
C PRO A 6 -14.79 -6.06 -8.20
N ALA A 7 -14.96 -4.81 -8.64
CA ALA A 7 -13.97 -4.05 -9.39
C ALA A 7 -13.15 -3.13 -8.50
N VAL A 8 -13.45 -2.98 -7.20
CA VAL A 8 -12.71 -2.11 -6.29
C VAL A 8 -12.49 -2.85 -4.98
N THR A 9 -11.31 -2.73 -4.37
CA THR A 9 -11.05 -3.24 -3.03
C THR A 9 -10.35 -2.20 -2.17
N CYS A 10 -10.54 -2.36 -0.86
CA CYS A 10 -9.72 -1.72 0.15
C CYS A 10 -9.02 -2.83 0.93
N GLN A 11 -7.70 -2.86 0.89
CA GLN A 11 -6.88 -3.90 1.51
C GLN A 11 -6.08 -3.29 2.64
N ALA A 12 -6.19 -3.89 3.83
CA ALA A 12 -5.29 -3.58 4.92
C ALA A 12 -4.01 -4.42 4.75
N LEU A 13 -2.87 -3.77 4.54
CA LEU A 13 -1.58 -4.45 4.45
C LEU A 13 -0.86 -4.30 5.78
N ASP A 14 -0.84 -5.35 6.59
CA ASP A 14 0.19 -5.40 7.62
C ASP A 14 1.50 -5.83 6.96
N MET A 15 2.31 -4.84 6.55
CA MET A 15 3.66 -5.11 6.03
C MET A 15 4.48 -5.91 7.06
N GLY A 16 4.16 -5.83 8.37
CA GLY A 16 4.70 -6.67 9.43
C GLY A 16 4.38 -8.18 9.30
N ALA A 17 3.12 -8.53 8.99
CA ALA A 17 2.65 -9.90 8.80
C ALA A 17 3.20 -10.56 7.53
N TYR A 18 3.49 -9.79 6.47
CA TYR A 18 4.18 -10.31 5.28
C TYR A 18 5.56 -10.89 5.63
N GLY A 19 6.30 -10.26 6.55
CA GLY A 19 7.53 -10.84 7.09
C GLY A 19 7.32 -12.15 7.86
N ALA A 20 6.18 -12.33 8.53
CA ALA A 20 5.89 -13.53 9.33
C ALA A 20 5.56 -14.75 8.44
N LEU A 21 4.93 -14.50 7.28
CA LEU A 21 4.74 -15.49 6.21
C LEU A 21 6.08 -15.99 5.62
N LEU A 22 7.11 -15.14 5.61
CA LEU A 22 8.46 -15.46 5.13
C LEU A 22 9.39 -16.02 6.22
N GLY A 23 8.84 -16.40 7.39
CA GLY A 23 9.59 -17.11 8.43
C GLY A 23 10.51 -16.25 9.29
N ALA A 24 10.43 -14.93 9.21
CA ALA A 24 11.13 -14.08 10.15
C ALA A 24 10.38 -14.05 11.50
N HIS A 25 11.11 -14.25 12.61
CA HIS A 25 10.56 -14.34 13.96
C HIS A 25 10.45 -12.92 14.54
N PHE A 26 9.31 -12.57 15.18
CA PHE A 26 9.05 -11.19 15.60
C PHE A 26 8.45 -11.06 17.00
N ASP A 27 8.89 -10.04 17.73
CA ASP A 27 8.57 -9.81 19.14
C ASP A 27 7.26 -9.05 19.39
N HIS A 28 6.64 -8.48 18.34
CA HIS A 28 5.32 -7.85 18.41
C HIS A 28 4.54 -8.08 17.11
N LEU A 29 3.34 -8.67 17.19
CA LEU A 29 2.40 -8.76 16.07
C LEU A 29 1.50 -7.52 16.12
N SER A 30 1.62 -6.65 15.12
CA SER A 30 0.60 -5.63 14.86
C SER A 30 -0.42 -6.19 13.88
N TYR A 31 -1.68 -5.78 13.94
CA TYR A 31 -2.63 -6.06 12.87
C TYR A 31 -3.56 -4.87 12.68
N PHE A 32 -4.04 -4.71 11.45
CA PHE A 32 -4.90 -3.60 11.07
C PHE A 32 -6.31 -4.09 10.81
N SER A 33 -7.31 -3.35 11.28
CA SER A 33 -8.73 -3.62 11.03
C SER A 33 -9.36 -2.43 10.34
N ILE A 34 -10.03 -2.69 9.21
CA ILE A 34 -10.82 -1.68 8.51
C ILE A 34 -12.22 -1.71 9.11
N ILE A 35 -12.65 -0.57 9.65
CA ILE A 35 -13.93 -0.47 10.38
C ILE A 35 -15.01 0.29 9.62
N ALA A 36 -14.65 0.97 8.54
CA ALA A 36 -15.59 1.76 7.74
C ALA A 36 -15.28 1.63 6.24
N LEU A 37 -16.08 0.82 5.55
CA LEU A 37 -16.15 0.78 4.10
C LEU A 37 -17.60 1.02 3.71
N ASN A 38 -17.84 1.95 2.79
CA ASN A 38 -19.14 2.20 2.20
C ASN A 38 -18.94 2.88 0.83
N TYR A 39 -20.02 3.19 0.11
CA TYR A 39 -19.91 3.89 -1.17
C TYR A 39 -19.17 5.23 -1.04
N SER A 40 -19.46 6.02 0.00
CA SER A 40 -18.82 7.31 0.26
C SER A 40 -17.31 7.19 0.46
N PHE A 41 -16.83 6.06 0.97
CA PHE A 41 -15.39 5.78 1.11
C PHE A 41 -14.69 5.75 -0.24
N PHE A 42 -15.16 4.91 -1.18
CA PHE A 42 -14.54 4.82 -2.50
C PHE A 42 -14.78 6.09 -3.31
N PHE A 43 -15.95 6.74 -3.13
CA PHE A 43 -16.20 8.04 -3.73
C PHE A 43 -15.13 9.07 -3.31
N ARG A 44 -14.80 9.13 -2.02
CA ARG A 44 -13.81 10.06 -1.46
C ARG A 44 -12.40 9.83 -1.98
N PHE A 45 -11.93 8.58 -2.01
CA PHE A 45 -10.53 8.26 -2.27
C PHE A 45 -10.21 7.96 -3.74
N LEU A 46 -11.17 7.47 -4.51
CA LEU A 46 -11.00 7.15 -5.93
C LEU A 46 -11.75 8.13 -6.82
N TRP A 47 -13.09 8.12 -6.82
CA TRP A 47 -13.89 8.85 -7.81
C TRP A 47 -13.74 10.36 -7.75
N ARG A 48 -13.88 10.98 -6.57
CA ARG A 48 -13.73 12.44 -6.40
C ARG A 48 -12.34 12.93 -6.81
N GLN A 49 -11.33 12.08 -6.68
CA GLN A 49 -9.95 12.36 -7.04
C GLN A 49 -9.61 11.99 -8.48
N ASN A 50 -10.58 11.44 -9.23
CA ASN A 50 -10.37 10.87 -10.55
C ASN A 50 -9.18 9.88 -10.58
N ALA A 51 -9.09 9.05 -9.55
CA ALA A 51 -8.01 8.08 -9.35
C ALA A 51 -8.56 6.64 -9.37
N ASN A 52 -7.68 5.69 -9.69
CA ASN A 52 -7.95 4.25 -9.62
C ASN A 52 -7.09 3.55 -8.54
N PHE A 53 -6.17 4.28 -7.92
CA PHE A 53 -5.33 3.81 -6.84
C PHE A 53 -5.14 4.94 -5.83
N ALA A 54 -5.36 4.65 -4.55
CA ALA A 54 -5.15 5.56 -3.46
C ALA A 54 -4.43 4.87 -2.30
N ILE A 55 -3.50 5.58 -1.69
CA ILE A 55 -2.70 5.11 -0.57
C ILE A 55 -2.44 6.26 0.40
N SER A 56 -2.40 5.97 1.68
CA SER A 56 -2.01 6.97 2.67
C SER A 56 -0.54 7.35 2.49
N ARG A 57 -0.19 8.63 2.62
CA ARG A 57 1.20 9.04 2.76
C ARG A 57 1.65 8.94 4.22
N HIS A 58 2.91 8.59 4.43
CA HIS A 58 3.50 8.50 5.76
C HIS A 58 3.42 9.87 6.46
N TYR A 59 3.08 9.90 7.75
CA TYR A 59 2.74 11.15 8.45
C TYR A 59 3.93 12.10 8.68
N LYS A 60 5.15 11.54 8.77
CA LYS A 60 6.39 12.30 9.06
C LYS A 60 7.45 12.28 7.96
N ARG A 61 7.66 11.15 7.29
CA ARG A 61 8.72 10.93 6.32
C ARG A 61 8.13 10.90 4.92
N PHE A 62 8.72 11.64 4.00
CA PHE A 62 8.24 11.77 2.61
C PHE A 62 9.29 11.37 1.58
N ASP A 63 10.54 11.25 2.02
CA ASP A 63 11.70 10.90 1.22
C ASP A 63 12.15 9.47 1.57
N VAL A 64 12.41 8.65 0.55
CA VAL A 64 12.81 7.25 0.70
C VAL A 64 14.14 7.08 1.42
N PHE A 65 15.11 7.97 1.21
CA PHE A 65 16.40 7.93 1.89
C PHE A 65 16.24 8.21 3.38
N VAL A 66 15.33 9.13 3.75
CA VAL A 66 14.99 9.39 5.15
C VAL A 66 14.27 8.19 5.79
N GLU A 67 13.38 7.51 5.05
CA GLU A 67 12.76 6.26 5.49
C GLU A 67 13.77 5.13 5.69
N ALA A 68 14.76 5.01 4.80
CA ALA A 68 15.82 4.02 4.90
C ALA A 68 16.67 4.20 6.17
N GLU A 69 17.13 5.42 6.45
CA GLU A 69 17.87 5.72 7.67
C GLU A 69 17.02 5.50 8.93
N ALA A 70 15.72 5.82 8.87
CA ALA A 70 14.80 5.52 9.97
C ALA A 70 14.65 4.00 10.20
N ASN A 71 14.56 3.20 9.13
CA ASN A 71 14.47 1.74 9.22
C ASN A 71 15.75 1.11 9.78
N LYS A 72 16.93 1.66 9.43
CA LYS A 72 18.23 1.29 10.02
C LYS A 72 18.28 1.62 11.50
N ALA A 73 17.89 2.83 11.88
CA ALA A 73 17.94 3.29 13.27
C ALA A 73 17.07 2.47 14.23
N VAL A 74 15.95 1.92 13.75
CA VAL A 74 15.06 1.06 14.55
C VAL A 74 15.38 -0.44 14.41
N GLY A 75 16.43 -0.80 13.65
CA GLY A 75 16.82 -2.19 13.45
C GLY A 75 15.76 -3.04 12.75
N LYS A 76 15.02 -2.47 11.78
CA LYS A 76 13.93 -3.16 11.09
C LYS A 76 14.44 -4.31 10.21
N TYR A 77 15.62 -4.13 9.63
CA TYR A 77 16.40 -5.11 8.86
C TYR A 77 17.88 -4.89 9.12
N ASP A 78 18.72 -5.83 8.69
CA ASP A 78 20.15 -5.61 8.67
C ASP A 78 20.50 -4.40 7.80
N ASN A 79 21.37 -3.53 8.33
CA ASN A 79 21.70 -2.26 7.68
C ASN A 79 22.29 -2.48 6.28
N SER A 80 23.11 -3.53 6.08
CA SER A 80 23.70 -3.81 4.78
C SER A 80 22.65 -4.16 3.72
N SER A 81 21.54 -4.78 4.12
CA SER A 81 20.43 -5.12 3.21
C SER A 81 19.69 -3.86 2.75
N ILE A 82 19.46 -2.91 3.67
CA ILE A 82 18.85 -1.60 3.35
C ILE A 82 19.80 -0.78 2.47
N ASP A 83 21.09 -0.75 2.79
CA ASP A 83 22.09 -0.02 2.00
C ASP A 83 22.16 -0.58 0.57
N ASN A 84 22.20 -1.90 0.40
CA ASN A 84 22.18 -2.56 -0.92
C ASN A 84 20.93 -2.23 -1.72
N GLN A 85 19.75 -2.20 -1.08
CA GLN A 85 18.49 -1.82 -1.73
C GLN A 85 18.53 -0.37 -2.22
N ILE A 86 18.99 0.55 -1.37
CA ILE A 86 19.10 1.98 -1.70
C ILE A 86 20.10 2.23 -2.82
N GLU A 87 21.28 1.61 -2.78
CA GLU A 87 22.26 1.73 -3.86
C GLU A 87 21.74 1.15 -5.18
N PHE A 88 21.04 0.02 -5.13
CA PHE A 88 20.37 -0.51 -6.31
C PHE A 88 19.35 0.49 -6.88
N TYR A 89 18.50 1.10 -6.06
CA TYR A 89 17.55 2.09 -6.53
C TYR A 89 18.18 3.38 -7.05
N LYS A 90 19.28 3.85 -6.44
CA LYS A 90 20.07 4.96 -6.99
C LYS A 90 20.60 4.62 -8.38
N SER A 91 21.11 3.41 -8.57
CA SER A 91 21.59 2.94 -9.89
C SER A 91 20.47 2.86 -10.94
N GLU A 92 19.23 2.66 -10.51
CA GLU A 92 18.01 2.68 -11.34
C GLU A 92 17.40 4.09 -11.51
N GLY A 93 18.04 5.14 -10.97
CA GLY A 93 17.64 6.54 -11.14
C GLY A 93 16.80 7.13 -10.01
N LEU A 94 16.69 6.48 -8.85
CA LEU A 94 16.03 7.05 -7.68
C LEU A 94 16.78 8.29 -7.18
N THR A 95 16.05 9.41 -7.08
CA THR A 95 16.55 10.70 -6.59
C THR A 95 15.78 11.15 -5.35
N PRO A 96 16.38 12.01 -4.50
CA PRO A 96 15.69 12.54 -3.32
C PRO A 96 14.33 13.16 -3.66
N TYR A 97 13.40 13.09 -2.72
CA TYR A 97 12.10 13.73 -2.89
C TYR A 97 12.27 15.24 -3.03
N SER A 98 11.50 15.82 -3.94
CA SER A 98 11.38 17.27 -4.08
C SER A 98 9.99 17.62 -4.61
N GLU A 99 9.60 18.88 -4.45
CA GLU A 99 8.32 19.39 -4.95
C GLU A 99 8.20 19.32 -6.49
N ALA A 100 9.30 19.08 -7.20
CA ALA A 100 9.27 18.80 -8.64
C ALA A 100 8.50 17.51 -8.99
N LYS A 101 8.28 16.61 -8.01
CA LYS A 101 7.51 15.37 -8.17
C LYS A 101 5.98 15.57 -7.99
N LEU A 102 5.52 16.80 -7.75
CA LEU A 102 4.08 17.10 -7.69
C LEU A 102 3.37 16.66 -8.98
N PRO A 103 2.14 16.10 -8.91
CA PRO A 103 1.23 16.11 -7.75
C PRO A 103 1.48 14.99 -6.72
N ILE A 104 2.55 14.19 -6.85
CA ILE A 104 2.91 13.19 -5.85
C ILE A 104 3.53 13.88 -4.62
N THR A 105 2.87 13.75 -3.48
CA THR A 105 3.19 14.48 -2.24
C THR A 105 4.09 13.71 -1.27
N SER A 106 4.47 12.48 -1.63
CA SER A 106 5.36 11.62 -0.84
C SER A 106 5.89 10.45 -1.68
N GLU A 107 7.07 9.96 -1.32
CA GLU A 107 7.63 8.70 -1.80
C GLU A 107 7.41 7.54 -0.84
N VAL A 108 6.99 7.87 0.38
CA VAL A 108 6.83 6.94 1.48
C VAL A 108 5.34 6.87 1.81
N PRO A 109 4.64 5.79 1.44
CA PRO A 109 3.25 5.58 1.84
C PRO A 109 3.16 5.14 3.30
N GLU A 110 2.17 5.59 4.08
CA GLU A 110 1.89 4.98 5.38
C GLU A 110 1.37 3.56 5.14
N GLY A 111 2.18 2.57 5.52
CA GLY A 111 1.88 1.16 5.34
C GLY A 111 0.76 0.70 6.26
N CYS A 112 -0.48 0.84 5.80
CA CYS A 112 -1.52 -0.13 6.17
C CYS A 112 -2.75 -0.17 5.28
N VAL A 113 -2.99 0.77 4.35
CA VAL A 113 -4.17 0.67 3.47
C VAL A 113 -3.90 1.06 2.03
N ILE A 114 -4.29 0.17 1.12
CA ILE A 114 -4.46 0.44 -0.30
C ILE A 114 -5.95 0.44 -0.65
N VAL A 115 -6.40 1.47 -1.35
CA VAL A 115 -7.72 1.50 -2.00
C VAL A 115 -7.50 1.48 -3.49
N ARG A 116 -8.01 0.47 -4.20
CA ARG A 116 -7.74 0.34 -5.63
C ARG A 116 -8.88 -0.26 -6.39
N GLU A 117 -9.02 0.19 -7.63
CA GLU A 117 -9.79 -0.51 -8.65
C GLU A 117 -8.96 -1.67 -9.20
N HIS A 118 -9.59 -2.78 -9.59
CA HIS A 118 -8.99 -3.95 -10.21
C HIS A 118 -8.97 -3.78 -11.72
N ILE A 119 -8.02 -3.00 -12.21
CA ILE A 119 -7.78 -2.78 -13.64
C ILE A 119 -6.34 -3.18 -13.99
N PRO A 120 -6.00 -3.37 -15.28
CA PRO A 120 -4.68 -3.88 -15.66
C PRO A 120 -3.51 -3.11 -15.05
N ILE A 121 -3.57 -1.78 -15.03
CA ILE A 121 -2.46 -0.95 -14.54
C ILE A 121 -2.27 -1.04 -13.02
N THR A 122 -3.36 -1.06 -12.24
CA THR A 122 -3.28 -1.14 -10.78
C THR A 122 -2.89 -2.53 -10.32
N ASN A 123 -3.37 -3.57 -11.01
CA ASN A 123 -2.94 -4.96 -10.77
C ASN A 123 -1.44 -5.12 -11.07
N LEU A 124 -0.97 -4.61 -12.23
CA LEU A 124 0.44 -4.64 -12.59
C LEU A 124 1.32 -3.91 -11.56
N PHE A 125 0.91 -2.69 -11.17
CA PHE A 125 1.63 -1.92 -10.16
C PHE A 125 1.76 -2.71 -8.84
N THR A 126 0.66 -3.29 -8.34
CA THR A 126 0.71 -4.08 -7.10
C THR A 126 1.58 -5.33 -7.21
N CYS A 127 1.60 -6.00 -8.37
CA CYS A 127 2.45 -7.17 -8.58
C CYS A 127 3.94 -6.80 -8.63
N LEU A 128 4.29 -5.74 -9.37
CA LEU A 128 5.68 -5.27 -9.44
C LEU A 128 6.17 -4.77 -8.08
N TRP A 129 5.30 -4.09 -7.34
CA TRP A 129 5.64 -3.64 -5.98
C TRP A 129 5.83 -4.82 -5.03
N PHE A 130 4.97 -5.83 -5.11
CA PHE A 130 5.14 -7.07 -4.35
C PHE A 130 6.49 -7.75 -4.65
N ASN A 131 6.90 -7.82 -5.93
CA ASN A 131 8.19 -8.41 -6.29
C ASN A 131 9.38 -7.67 -5.66
N GLU A 132 9.31 -6.34 -5.56
CA GLU A 132 10.38 -5.56 -4.93
C GLU A 132 10.39 -5.71 -3.39
N VAL A 133 9.20 -5.81 -2.79
CA VAL A 133 9.04 -6.12 -1.35
C VAL A 133 9.62 -7.50 -1.03
N ASP A 134 9.36 -8.50 -1.86
CA ASP A 134 9.90 -9.86 -1.71
C ASP A 134 11.42 -9.91 -1.95
N ARG A 135 11.91 -9.15 -2.94
CA ARG A 135 13.33 -9.12 -3.32
C ARG A 135 14.25 -8.51 -2.26
N PHE A 136 13.80 -7.45 -1.58
CA PHE A 136 14.65 -6.69 -0.66
C PHE A 136 14.18 -6.84 0.79
N THR A 137 13.20 -6.04 1.18
CA THR A 137 12.85 -5.81 2.58
C THR A 137 11.34 -5.84 2.75
N ALA A 138 10.82 -7.03 3.06
CA ALA A 138 9.39 -7.35 3.07
C ALA A 138 8.47 -6.46 3.95
N ARG A 139 9.03 -5.68 4.89
CA ARG A 139 8.29 -4.89 5.88
C ARG A 139 8.31 -3.40 5.64
N ASP A 140 9.02 -2.91 4.63
CA ASP A 140 9.15 -1.46 4.44
C ASP A 140 8.48 -0.91 3.19
N GLN A 141 8.56 0.41 3.10
CA GLN A 141 7.88 1.24 2.13
C GLN A 141 8.86 1.79 1.07
N ILE A 142 10.14 1.38 1.12
CA ILE A 142 11.26 1.95 0.35
C ILE A 142 11.06 1.69 -1.14
N SER A 143 10.56 0.51 -1.50
CA SER A 143 10.37 0.09 -2.89
C SER A 143 9.22 0.80 -3.63
N PHE A 144 8.32 1.48 -2.92
CA PHE A 144 7.12 2.06 -3.50
C PHE A 144 7.42 3.06 -4.62
N SER A 145 8.30 4.03 -4.36
CA SER A 145 8.62 5.10 -5.31
C SER A 145 9.28 4.58 -6.57
N THR A 146 10.24 3.66 -6.44
CA THR A 146 10.93 3.07 -7.58
C THR A 146 9.94 2.40 -8.54
N VAL A 147 9.01 1.60 -8.02
CA VAL A 147 8.01 0.92 -8.87
C VAL A 147 7.02 1.90 -9.47
N ARG A 148 6.59 2.89 -8.68
CA ARG A 148 5.70 3.97 -9.14
C ARG A 148 6.34 4.72 -10.30
N ASP A 149 7.59 5.16 -10.15
CA ASP A 149 8.29 5.98 -11.13
C ASP A 149 8.54 5.20 -12.42
N LYS A 150 8.89 3.90 -12.32
CA LYS A 150 8.99 3.00 -13.48
C LYS A 150 7.68 2.89 -14.26
N ILE A 151 6.54 2.82 -13.57
CA ILE A 151 5.23 2.80 -14.22
C ILE A 151 4.90 4.15 -14.87
N ILE A 152 5.06 5.26 -14.14
CA ILE A 152 4.72 6.61 -14.63
C ILE A 152 5.59 7.02 -15.83
N ALA A 153 6.84 6.54 -15.89
CA ALA A 153 7.71 6.76 -17.04
C ALA A 153 7.23 6.06 -18.32
N LYS A 154 6.34 5.05 -18.22
CA LYS A 154 5.83 4.28 -19.36
C LYS A 154 4.39 4.62 -19.72
N VAL A 155 3.59 5.01 -18.74
CA VAL A 155 2.17 5.32 -18.93
C VAL A 155 1.75 6.54 -18.14
N SER A 156 0.83 7.33 -18.69
CA SER A 156 0.21 8.47 -17.99
C SER A 156 -0.73 7.98 -16.88
N TRP A 157 -0.15 7.63 -15.75
CA TRP A 157 -0.83 7.14 -14.55
C TRP A 157 -0.36 7.92 -13.31
N SER A 158 -1.17 7.94 -12.26
CA SER A 158 -0.81 8.58 -11.00
C SER A 158 -1.53 7.89 -9.85
N VAL A 159 -0.93 8.02 -8.66
CA VAL A 159 -1.51 7.56 -7.39
C VAL A 159 -2.12 8.75 -6.66
N ASN A 160 -3.29 8.57 -6.05
CA ASN A 160 -3.82 9.53 -5.08
C ASN A 160 -3.21 9.27 -3.69
N MET A 161 -2.50 10.25 -3.13
CA MET A 161 -1.90 10.13 -1.79
C MET A 161 -2.70 10.93 -0.77
N PHE A 162 -3.45 10.23 0.08
CA PHE A 162 -4.27 10.86 1.14
C PHE A 162 -3.52 10.94 2.47
N LEU A 163 -3.99 11.78 3.40
CA LEU A 163 -3.29 12.01 4.66
C LEU A 163 -3.46 10.83 5.63
N ASP A 164 -2.43 10.56 6.44
CA ASP A 164 -2.52 9.58 7.54
C ASP A 164 -3.66 9.90 8.52
N CYS A 165 -3.98 11.17 8.77
CA CYS A 165 -5.13 11.52 9.60
C CYS A 165 -6.47 11.09 8.98
N GLU A 166 -6.58 11.05 7.65
CA GLU A 166 -7.77 10.53 6.97
C GLU A 166 -7.86 9.01 7.12
N ARG A 167 -6.72 8.32 7.04
CA ARG A 167 -6.59 6.87 7.27
C ARG A 167 -7.10 6.45 8.65
N ARG A 168 -6.72 7.19 9.69
CA ARG A 168 -7.11 6.92 11.08
C ARG A 168 -8.63 7.01 11.32
N ASN A 169 -9.40 7.58 10.41
CA ASN A 169 -10.87 7.59 10.50
C ASN A 169 -11.51 6.22 10.21
N PHE A 170 -10.79 5.30 9.57
CA PHE A 170 -11.36 4.02 9.14
C PHE A 170 -10.44 2.82 9.35
N VAL A 171 -9.25 3.02 9.95
CA VAL A 171 -8.30 1.95 10.29
C VAL A 171 -7.97 1.99 11.77
N ILE A 172 -8.12 0.85 12.43
CA ILE A 172 -7.60 0.62 13.78
C ILE A 172 -6.32 -0.21 13.67
N GLN A 173 -5.25 0.25 14.32
CA GLN A 173 -4.00 -0.52 14.50
C GLN A 173 -4.00 -1.13 15.90
N ASN A 174 -3.96 -2.45 15.98
CA ASN A 174 -3.88 -3.19 17.23
C ASN A 174 -2.48 -3.79 17.38
N VAL A 175 -1.91 -3.74 18.59
CA VAL A 175 -0.62 -4.35 18.92
C VAL A 175 -0.87 -5.46 19.93
N SER A 176 -0.59 -6.71 19.55
CA SER A 176 -0.76 -7.88 20.40
C SER A 176 0.52 -8.14 21.20
N ASN A 177 0.44 -8.19 22.54
CA ASN A 177 1.49 -8.79 23.37
C ASN A 177 1.50 -10.32 23.20
N VAL A 178 2.69 -10.91 23.07
CA VAL A 178 3.01 -12.26 22.53
C VAL A 178 2.46 -13.46 23.32
N ASN A 179 1.59 -13.28 24.32
CA ASN A 179 1.17 -14.37 25.21
C ASN A 179 0.06 -15.29 24.64
N ASN A 180 -0.51 -15.01 23.46
CA ASN A 180 -1.57 -15.84 22.84
C ASN A 180 -1.23 -16.27 21.39
N LYS A 181 -0.10 -16.98 21.21
CA LYS A 181 0.44 -17.39 19.90
C LYS A 181 -0.51 -18.27 19.05
N ALA A 182 -1.29 -19.17 19.65
CA ALA A 182 -2.05 -20.17 18.88
C ALA A 182 -3.28 -19.60 18.15
N ALA A 183 -3.98 -18.63 18.75
CA ALA A 183 -5.19 -18.02 18.16
C ALA A 183 -4.84 -16.99 17.06
N SER A 184 -3.75 -16.24 17.25
CA SER A 184 -3.34 -15.17 16.33
C SER A 184 -2.82 -15.68 14.98
N PHE A 185 -2.06 -16.78 14.97
CA PHE A 185 -1.54 -17.37 13.73
C PHE A 185 -2.66 -17.99 12.87
N SER A 186 -3.66 -18.63 13.50
CA SER A 186 -4.82 -19.18 12.80
C SER A 186 -5.67 -18.08 12.14
N ALA A 187 -5.91 -16.97 12.85
CA ALA A 187 -6.67 -15.84 12.34
C ALA A 187 -5.98 -15.12 11.17
N VAL A 188 -4.65 -14.92 11.25
CA VAL A 188 -3.86 -14.28 10.18
C VAL A 188 -3.76 -15.18 8.95
N SER A 189 -3.51 -16.48 9.11
CA SER A 189 -3.48 -17.45 7.99
C SER A 189 -4.85 -17.57 7.30
N LEU A 190 -5.94 -17.54 8.06
CA LEU A 190 -7.30 -17.56 7.53
C LEU A 190 -7.64 -16.26 6.77
N ALA A 191 -7.20 -15.10 7.26
CA ALA A 191 -7.39 -13.81 6.58
C ALA A 191 -6.62 -13.72 5.24
N ILE A 192 -5.41 -14.27 5.17
CA ILE A 192 -4.58 -14.31 3.96
C ILE A 192 -5.13 -15.31 2.94
N LYS A 193 -5.49 -16.53 3.37
CA LYS A 193 -6.10 -17.53 2.47
C LYS A 193 -7.43 -17.03 1.89
N ASN A 194 -8.23 -16.33 2.68
CA ASN A 194 -9.49 -15.76 2.20
C ASN A 194 -9.29 -14.53 1.28
N SER A 195 -8.20 -13.78 1.44
CA SER A 195 -7.89 -12.62 0.56
C SER A 195 -7.48 -13.02 -0.86
N CYS A 196 -7.01 -14.26 -1.06
CA CYS A 196 -6.62 -14.75 -2.37
C CYS A 196 -7.65 -15.67 -3.04
N ALA A 197 -8.68 -16.15 -2.32
CA ALA A 197 -9.55 -17.24 -2.80
C ALA A 197 -11.07 -16.97 -2.80
N LEU A 198 -11.60 -15.90 -2.21
CA LEU A 198 -13.05 -15.72 -2.10
C LEU A 198 -13.46 -14.30 -2.43
N PHE A 199 -14.12 -14.09 -3.57
CA PHE A 199 -15.37 -13.33 -3.68
C PHE A 199 -15.86 -13.40 -5.15
N SER A 200 -16.30 -14.58 -5.55
CA SER A 200 -17.27 -14.73 -6.63
C SER A 200 -18.65 -14.90 -5.99
N LEU A 201 -19.54 -13.90 -6.16
CA LEU A 201 -20.98 -14.03 -6.47
C LEU A 201 -21.83 -12.81 -6.00
N SER A 202 -22.65 -12.36 -6.96
CA SER A 202 -23.99 -11.74 -6.86
C SER A 202 -24.17 -10.23 -6.56
N GLU A 203 -24.21 -9.48 -7.67
CA GLU A 203 -25.25 -8.55 -8.17
C GLU A 203 -26.21 -7.82 -7.20
N HIS A 204 -26.05 -6.49 -7.11
CA HIS A 204 -26.93 -5.48 -7.75
C HIS A 204 -26.61 -4.08 -7.22
N MET A 205 -25.77 -3.33 -7.94
CA MET A 205 -25.81 -1.87 -7.98
C MET A 205 -25.37 -1.41 -9.36
N VAL A 206 -26.02 -0.37 -9.89
CA VAL A 206 -25.70 0.23 -11.18
C VAL A 206 -24.29 0.83 -11.12
N PRO A 207 -23.37 0.47 -12.03
CA PRO A 207 -22.04 1.07 -12.05
C PRO A 207 -22.15 2.58 -12.27
N PRO A 208 -21.37 3.41 -11.55
CA PRO A 208 -21.34 4.84 -11.81
C PRO A 208 -20.87 5.11 -13.25
N PRO A 209 -21.29 6.23 -13.86
CA PRO A 209 -20.96 6.53 -15.25
C PRO A 209 -19.44 6.55 -15.48
N PRO A 210 -18.96 6.22 -16.70
CA PRO A 210 -17.55 6.22 -17.03
C PRO A 210 -16.88 7.54 -16.66
N ARG A 211 -15.68 7.48 -16.07
CA ARG A 211 -14.88 8.69 -15.81
C ARG A 211 -14.61 9.37 -17.14
N VAL A 212 -14.96 10.66 -17.23
CA VAL A 212 -14.65 11.49 -18.39
C VAL A 212 -13.14 11.51 -18.56
N ALA A 213 -12.65 11.08 -19.73
CA ALA A 213 -11.24 11.12 -20.05
C ALA A 213 -10.71 12.54 -19.82
N ARG A 214 -9.52 12.67 -19.20
CA ARG A 214 -8.82 13.97 -19.22
C ARG A 214 -8.67 14.36 -20.69
N THR A 215 -9.41 15.36 -21.13
CA THR A 215 -9.01 16.11 -22.31
C THR A 215 -7.65 16.71 -21.95
N GLN A 216 -6.60 16.21 -22.59
CA GLN A 216 -5.34 16.92 -22.62
C GLN A 216 -5.68 18.29 -23.22
N LYS A 217 -5.57 19.34 -22.42
CA LYS A 217 -5.58 20.70 -22.95
C LYS A 217 -4.35 20.76 -23.89
N PRO A 218 -4.52 21.19 -25.14
CA PRO A 218 -3.43 21.25 -26.12
C PRO A 218 -2.29 22.13 -25.63
#